data_AF-A0A965KD63-F1
#
_entry.id   AF-A0A965KD63-F1
#
_cell.length_a   1.000
_cell.length_b   1.000
_cell.length_c   1.000
_cell.angle_alpha   90.00
_cell.angle_beta   90.00
_cell.angle_gamma   90.00
#
_symmetry.space_group_name_H-M   'P 1'
#
loop_
_entity.id
_entity.type
_entity.pdbx_description
1 polymer ?
#
loop_
_entity_poly.entity_id
_entity_poly.type
_entity_poly.pdbx_seq_one_letter_code
_entity_poly.pdbx_strand_id
1 'polypeptide(L)'
;MSPCASPRTIKSPPPTDVSKPQPWTTKDAEEYYGFKRWGGNNFSVDPQGHLCVHPKGDHRKIRITDIVKEVEASGLKPPLTIRVQDLLRHRVTQINEAFRNAIKEEDYSGRYRGVFPIKVNQLREVVEEILDAGEEYDFGLEAGSKPELIIALALLENRKALLICNGYKDEEYIELALMGRRLGKQTIIVVEQLSEIDAIIRIARRMGVQPHIGLRVKLTTAGEGKWADSTGENAKFGLTASEIVEVAQRLTKAKMKDALRLVHFHIGSQVPNIGTIKKAVATPATSSPT
;
A
#
# COMPACT_ATOMS: atom_id res chain seq x y z
N MET A 1 -48.36 15.68 -83.55
CA MET A 1 -47.01 16.25 -83.35
C MET A 1 -47.10 17.26 -82.22
N SER A 2 -46.60 16.90 -81.03
CA SER A 2 -46.52 17.76 -79.85
C SER A 2 -45.22 17.44 -79.11
N PRO A 3 -44.60 18.43 -78.43
CA PRO A 3 -43.15 18.57 -78.40
C PRO A 3 -42.47 17.90 -77.20
N CYS A 4 -41.18 17.62 -77.40
CA CYS A 4 -40.21 17.07 -76.47
C CYS A 4 -40.06 17.97 -75.22
N ALA A 5 -40.19 17.41 -74.02
CA ALA A 5 -40.00 18.11 -72.75
C ALA A 5 -38.52 18.17 -72.36
N SER A 6 -38.06 19.35 -71.94
CA SER A 6 -36.68 19.68 -71.55
C SER A 6 -36.20 18.93 -70.30
N PRO A 7 -34.88 18.66 -70.16
CA PRO A 7 -34.35 17.93 -69.00
C PRO A 7 -34.40 18.79 -67.72
N ARG A 8 -34.96 18.22 -66.65
CA ARG A 8 -34.93 18.82 -65.30
C ARG A 8 -33.51 18.74 -64.74
N THR A 9 -32.94 19.90 -64.42
CA THR A 9 -31.72 20.04 -63.63
C THR A 9 -31.93 19.46 -62.23
N ILE A 10 -31.20 18.42 -61.87
CA ILE A 10 -31.14 17.88 -60.50
C ILE A 10 -30.30 18.87 -59.68
N LYS A 11 -30.94 19.62 -58.77
CA LYS A 11 -30.22 20.39 -57.76
C LYS A 11 -29.61 19.43 -56.75
N SER A 12 -28.29 19.46 -56.60
CA SER A 12 -27.56 18.80 -55.51
C SER A 12 -28.07 19.33 -54.16
N PRO A 13 -28.16 18.48 -53.12
CA PRO A 13 -28.51 18.92 -51.79
C PRO A 13 -27.42 19.88 -51.26
N PRO A 14 -27.78 20.85 -50.40
CA PRO A 14 -26.79 21.73 -49.79
C PRO A 14 -25.80 20.89 -48.95
N PRO A 15 -24.52 21.31 -48.87
CA PRO A 15 -23.54 20.63 -48.05
C PRO A 15 -24.05 20.58 -46.60
N THR A 16 -24.01 19.39 -46.00
CA THR A 16 -24.31 19.19 -44.58
C THR A 16 -23.43 20.12 -43.76
N ASP A 17 -24.08 21.00 -43.00
CA ASP A 17 -23.46 21.90 -42.04
C ASP A 17 -22.51 21.09 -41.14
N VAL A 18 -21.21 21.30 -41.32
CA VAL A 18 -20.17 20.68 -40.51
C VAL A 18 -20.30 21.35 -39.15
N SER A 19 -21.09 20.73 -38.27
CA SER A 19 -21.39 21.26 -36.93
C SER A 19 -20.12 21.77 -36.28
N LYS A 20 -20.07 23.07 -35.96
CA LYS A 20 -18.95 23.69 -35.25
C LYS A 20 -18.59 22.80 -34.04
N PRO A 21 -17.31 22.48 -33.81
CA PRO A 21 -16.93 21.71 -32.64
C PRO A 21 -17.47 22.41 -31.40
N GLN A 22 -18.15 21.67 -30.52
CA GLN A 22 -18.69 22.24 -29.30
C GLN A 22 -17.56 22.88 -28.49
N PRO A 23 -17.81 24.04 -27.85
CA PRO A 23 -16.79 24.72 -27.06
C PRO A 23 -16.37 23.83 -25.89
N TRP A 24 -15.06 23.65 -25.72
CA TRP A 24 -14.48 22.85 -24.66
C TRP A 24 -14.92 23.35 -23.28
N THR A 25 -15.49 22.47 -22.48
CA THR A 25 -15.98 22.76 -21.13
C THR A 25 -15.07 22.16 -20.06
N THR A 26 -15.24 22.59 -18.81
CA THR A 26 -14.56 22.00 -17.66
C THR A 26 -14.95 20.53 -17.47
N LYS A 27 -16.19 20.16 -17.80
CA LYS A 27 -16.65 18.77 -17.80
C LYS A 27 -15.89 17.93 -18.83
N ASP A 28 -15.67 18.46 -20.03
CA ASP A 28 -14.86 17.78 -21.05
C ASP A 28 -13.43 17.56 -20.57
N ALA A 29 -12.84 18.54 -19.86
CA ALA A 29 -11.53 18.39 -19.23
C ALA A 29 -11.52 17.29 -18.15
N GLU A 30 -12.53 17.25 -17.28
CA GLU A 30 -12.61 16.22 -16.24
C GLU A 30 -12.75 14.80 -16.79
N GLU A 31 -13.54 14.66 -17.86
CA GLU A 31 -13.75 13.38 -18.55
C GLU A 31 -12.51 12.96 -19.34
N TYR A 32 -11.94 13.88 -20.13
CA TYR A 32 -10.77 13.63 -20.98
C TYR A 32 -9.53 13.25 -20.17
N TYR A 33 -9.23 13.99 -19.09
CA TYR A 33 -8.11 13.68 -18.20
C TYR A 33 -8.45 12.61 -17.14
N GLY A 34 -9.72 12.19 -17.07
CA GLY A 34 -10.16 11.08 -16.24
C GLY A 34 -9.95 11.29 -14.74
N PHE A 35 -10.07 12.52 -14.22
CA PHE A 35 -9.78 12.82 -12.80
C PHE A 35 -10.55 11.91 -11.84
N LYS A 36 -11.80 11.56 -12.16
CA LYS A 36 -12.59 10.63 -11.35
C LYS A 36 -12.07 9.20 -11.34
N ARG A 37 -11.35 8.76 -12.38
CA ARG A 37 -10.84 7.38 -12.52
C ARG A 37 -9.59 7.13 -11.66
N TRP A 38 -8.67 8.10 -11.60
CA TRP A 38 -7.41 7.94 -10.86
C TRP A 38 -7.31 8.83 -9.61
N GLY A 39 -7.96 9.99 -9.63
CA GLY A 39 -7.88 11.00 -8.57
C GLY A 39 -9.03 10.92 -7.55
N GLY A 40 -10.09 10.16 -7.85
CA GLY A 40 -11.27 10.06 -6.99
C GLY A 40 -11.88 11.42 -6.68
N ASN A 41 -12.01 11.74 -5.39
CA ASN A 41 -12.50 13.06 -4.93
C ASN A 41 -11.36 14.05 -4.65
N ASN A 42 -10.10 13.68 -4.89
CA ASN A 42 -8.95 14.50 -4.55
C ASN A 42 -8.53 15.48 -5.66
N PHE A 43 -9.08 15.37 -6.87
CA PHE A 43 -8.74 16.22 -8.01
C PHE A 43 -10.00 16.64 -8.78
N SER A 44 -10.00 17.88 -9.28
CA SER A 44 -11.09 18.42 -10.10
C SER A 44 -10.60 19.59 -10.96
N VAL A 45 -11.45 20.06 -11.87
CA VAL A 45 -11.28 21.33 -12.58
C VAL A 45 -12.32 22.33 -12.08
N ASP A 46 -11.90 23.54 -11.73
CA ASP A 46 -12.84 24.57 -11.31
C ASP A 46 -13.50 25.32 -12.49
N PRO A 47 -14.49 26.20 -12.26
CA PRO A 47 -15.17 26.92 -13.35
C PRO A 47 -14.28 27.81 -14.22
N GLN A 48 -13.07 28.11 -13.77
CA GLN A 48 -12.09 28.93 -14.49
C GLN A 48 -11.09 28.06 -15.27
N GLY A 49 -11.21 26.73 -15.20
CA GLY A 49 -10.33 25.80 -15.91
C GLY A 49 -9.07 25.42 -15.13
N HIS A 50 -8.97 25.74 -13.84
CA HIS A 50 -7.78 25.43 -13.05
C HIS A 50 -7.86 24.05 -12.40
N LEU A 51 -6.75 23.29 -12.48
CA LEU A 51 -6.57 22.05 -11.73
C LEU A 51 -6.54 22.36 -10.23
N CYS A 52 -7.45 21.71 -9.51
CA CYS A 52 -7.57 21.81 -8.07
C CYS A 52 -7.26 20.48 -7.40
N VAL A 53 -6.57 20.54 -6.26
CA VAL A 53 -6.43 19.42 -5.32
C VAL A 53 -7.40 19.63 -4.17
N HIS A 54 -8.10 18.57 -3.78
CA HIS A 54 -8.91 18.49 -2.56
C HIS A 54 -8.17 17.63 -1.54
N PRO A 55 -7.40 18.24 -0.63
CA PRO A 55 -6.45 17.51 0.21
C PRO A 55 -7.11 16.44 1.09
N LYS A 56 -8.36 16.69 1.52
CA LYS A 56 -9.16 15.78 2.35
C LYS A 56 -10.28 15.06 1.60
N GLY A 57 -10.33 15.23 0.27
CA GLY A 57 -11.38 14.66 -0.58
C GLY A 57 -12.78 15.23 -0.34
N ASP A 58 -12.88 16.37 0.34
CA ASP A 58 -14.11 17.12 0.57
C ASP A 58 -14.19 18.37 -0.31
N HIS A 59 -15.00 19.38 0.05
CA HIS A 59 -15.20 20.58 -0.76
C HIS A 59 -14.02 21.57 -0.72
N ARG A 60 -13.07 21.41 0.22
CA ARG A 60 -11.93 22.32 0.38
C ARG A 60 -10.90 22.02 -0.69
N LYS A 61 -10.52 23.05 -1.46
CA LYS A 61 -9.64 22.89 -2.62
C LYS A 61 -8.59 23.98 -2.73
N ILE A 62 -7.47 23.61 -3.34
CA ILE A 62 -6.35 24.49 -3.63
C ILE A 62 -6.02 24.37 -5.11
N ARG A 63 -5.88 25.50 -5.81
CA ARG A 63 -5.43 25.50 -7.21
C ARG A 63 -3.93 25.28 -7.26
N ILE A 64 -3.48 24.32 -8.06
CA ILE A 64 -2.04 24.07 -8.24
C ILE A 64 -1.34 25.29 -8.82
N THR A 65 -2.01 26.04 -9.69
CA THR A 65 -1.47 27.28 -10.28
C THR A 65 -1.21 28.36 -9.25
N ASP A 66 -1.99 28.42 -8.17
CA ASP A 66 -1.81 29.45 -7.13
C ASP A 66 -0.56 29.12 -6.30
N ILE A 67 -0.35 27.83 -5.99
CA ILE A 67 0.88 27.34 -5.36
C ILE A 67 2.11 27.67 -6.21
N VAL A 68 2.05 27.39 -7.52
CA VAL A 68 3.19 27.65 -8.42
C VAL A 68 3.53 29.15 -8.46
N LYS A 69 2.51 30.02 -8.57
CA LYS A 69 2.72 31.48 -8.57
C LYS A 69 3.34 31.99 -7.27
N GLU A 70 2.90 31.47 -6.12
CA GLU A 70 3.44 31.85 -4.81
C GLU A 70 4.89 31.40 -4.64
N VAL A 71 5.21 30.19 -5.09
CA VAL A 71 6.57 29.64 -5.07
C VAL A 71 7.50 30.43 -6.00
N GLU A 72 7.04 30.81 -7.19
CA GLU A 72 7.79 31.67 -8.12
C GLU A 72 8.02 33.08 -7.56
N ALA A 73 7.01 33.67 -6.92
CA ALA A 73 7.14 34.96 -6.23
C ALA A 73 8.15 34.90 -5.07
N SER A 74 8.34 33.72 -4.47
CA SER A 74 9.34 33.46 -3.43
C SER A 74 10.75 33.18 -3.99
N GLY A 75 10.94 33.27 -5.31
CA GLY A 75 12.24 33.12 -5.98
C GLY A 75 12.61 31.68 -6.36
N LEU A 76 11.75 30.71 -6.12
CA LEU A 76 11.95 29.31 -6.52
C LEU A 76 11.44 29.09 -7.95
N LYS A 77 12.17 28.31 -8.74
CA LYS A 77 11.84 28.04 -10.15
C LYS A 77 11.49 26.57 -10.38
N PRO A 78 10.65 26.24 -11.37
CA PRO A 78 10.43 24.87 -11.81
C PRO A 78 11.72 24.17 -12.28
N PRO A 79 11.82 22.83 -12.18
CA PRO A 79 10.76 21.89 -11.77
C PRO A 79 10.53 21.88 -10.25
N LEU A 80 9.25 21.88 -9.83
CA LEU A 80 8.83 21.82 -8.44
C LEU A 80 8.20 20.46 -8.13
N THR A 81 8.49 19.91 -6.95
CA THR A 81 7.77 18.74 -6.40
C THR A 81 6.83 19.22 -5.30
N ILE A 82 5.52 19.21 -5.57
CA ILE A 82 4.49 19.60 -4.61
C ILE A 82 4.01 18.36 -3.86
N ARG A 83 4.17 18.35 -2.54
CA ARG A 83 3.65 17.30 -1.66
C ARG A 83 2.45 17.83 -0.90
N VAL A 84 1.34 17.11 -0.97
CA VAL A 84 0.11 17.45 -0.24
C VAL A 84 -0.05 16.44 0.89
N GLN A 85 0.47 16.77 2.08
CA GLN A 85 0.52 15.86 3.23
C GLN A 85 -0.87 15.37 3.65
N ASP A 86 -1.87 16.24 3.63
CA ASP A 86 -3.27 15.90 3.91
C ASP A 86 -3.79 14.73 3.05
N LEU A 87 -3.27 14.52 1.82
CA LEU A 87 -3.63 13.37 1.01
C LEU A 87 -3.15 12.06 1.64
N LEU A 88 -1.96 12.04 2.24
CA LEU A 88 -1.44 10.87 2.96
C LEU A 88 -2.35 10.55 4.15
N ARG A 89 -2.67 11.56 4.96
CA ARG A 89 -3.60 11.42 6.08
C ARG A 89 -4.95 10.87 5.64
N HIS A 90 -5.51 11.45 4.59
CA HIS A 90 -6.77 10.99 4.03
C HIS A 90 -6.72 9.52 3.61
N ARG A 91 -5.62 9.06 3.00
CA ARG A 91 -5.45 7.65 2.62
C ARG A 91 -5.30 6.73 3.83
N VAL A 92 -4.57 7.13 4.86
CA VAL A 92 -4.44 6.36 6.11
C VAL A 92 -5.80 6.24 6.81
N THR A 93 -6.55 7.32 6.94
CA THR A 93 -7.92 7.27 7.49
C THR A 93 -8.82 6.37 6.65
N GLN A 94 -8.83 6.55 5.31
CA GLN A 94 -9.69 5.78 4.42
C GLN A 94 -9.47 4.26 4.52
N ILE A 95 -8.21 3.81 4.51
CA ILE A 95 -7.94 2.36 4.56
C ILE A 95 -8.37 1.78 5.92
N ASN A 96 -8.09 2.47 7.02
CA ASN A 96 -8.46 1.98 8.34
C ASN A 96 -9.98 1.95 8.54
N GLU A 97 -10.69 3.01 8.14
CA GLU A 97 -12.15 3.06 8.25
C GLU A 97 -12.84 2.03 7.35
N ALA A 98 -12.30 1.78 6.13
CA ALA A 98 -12.81 0.73 5.27
C ALA A 98 -12.76 -0.65 5.94
N PHE A 99 -11.63 -0.99 6.58
CA PHE A 99 -11.52 -2.25 7.33
C PHE A 99 -12.37 -2.27 8.61
N ARG A 100 -12.48 -1.17 9.35
CA ARG A 100 -13.36 -1.09 10.54
C ARG A 100 -14.82 -1.31 10.17
N ASN A 101 -15.28 -0.71 9.07
CA ASN A 101 -16.64 -0.89 8.58
C ASN A 101 -16.89 -2.34 8.17
N ALA A 102 -16.00 -2.94 7.38
CA ALA A 102 -16.12 -4.35 6.99
C ALA A 102 -16.11 -5.30 8.20
N ILE A 103 -15.25 -5.06 9.20
CA ILE A 103 -15.20 -5.84 10.45
C ILE A 103 -16.53 -5.76 11.20
N LYS A 104 -17.13 -4.57 11.27
CA LYS A 104 -18.42 -4.37 11.93
C LYS A 104 -19.58 -5.02 11.16
N GLU A 105 -19.58 -4.90 9.84
CA GLU A 105 -20.60 -5.48 8.95
C GLU A 105 -20.59 -7.02 9.01
N GLU A 106 -19.41 -7.62 9.14
CA GLU A 106 -19.20 -9.07 9.18
C GLU A 106 -19.13 -9.65 10.61
N ASP A 107 -19.36 -8.83 11.64
CA ASP A 107 -19.25 -9.20 13.07
C ASP A 107 -17.94 -9.93 13.43
N TYR A 108 -16.82 -9.47 12.86
CA TYR A 108 -15.52 -10.09 13.06
C TYR A 108 -14.92 -9.64 14.40
N SER A 109 -14.56 -10.61 15.26
CA SER A 109 -14.04 -10.33 16.61
C SER A 109 -12.60 -9.80 16.66
N GLY A 110 -11.87 -9.89 15.53
CA GLY A 110 -10.53 -9.35 15.42
C GLY A 110 -10.51 -7.87 15.08
N ARG A 111 -9.30 -7.33 14.90
CA ARG A 111 -9.09 -5.92 14.55
C ARG A 111 -8.11 -5.78 13.39
N TYR A 112 -8.34 -4.79 12.56
CA TYR A 112 -7.37 -4.36 11.55
C TYR A 112 -6.26 -3.54 12.21
N ARG A 113 -5.02 -3.82 11.82
CA ARG A 113 -3.82 -3.11 12.27
C ARG A 113 -2.92 -2.91 11.06
N GLY A 114 -3.04 -1.77 10.40
CA GLY A 114 -2.24 -1.48 9.22
C GLY A 114 -0.78 -1.20 9.56
N VAL A 115 0.11 -1.49 8.62
CA VAL A 115 1.54 -1.18 8.71
C VAL A 115 2.02 -0.56 7.41
N PHE A 116 2.82 0.49 7.48
CA PHE A 116 3.42 1.13 6.31
C PHE A 116 4.80 0.53 6.00
N PRO A 117 4.98 -0.08 4.82
CA PRO A 117 6.29 -0.57 4.39
C PRO A 117 7.19 0.60 3.98
N ILE A 118 8.20 0.89 4.80
CA ILE A 118 9.11 2.04 4.64
C ILE A 118 9.80 2.05 3.28
N LYS A 119 10.03 0.86 2.69
CA LYS A 119 10.62 0.69 1.35
C LYS A 119 9.94 1.48 0.24
N VAL A 120 8.64 1.80 0.41
CA VAL A 120 7.86 2.55 -0.58
C VAL A 120 8.24 4.03 -0.58
N ASN A 121 8.54 4.61 0.59
CA ASN A 121 9.02 5.97 0.72
C ASN A 121 9.70 6.19 2.09
N GLN A 122 11.02 6.34 2.09
CA GLN A 122 11.82 6.49 3.31
C GLN A 122 11.93 7.93 3.81
N LEU A 123 11.33 8.90 3.11
CA LEU A 123 11.42 10.30 3.49
C LEU A 123 10.74 10.55 4.84
N ARG A 124 11.44 11.26 5.73
CA ARG A 124 11.01 11.51 7.09
C ARG A 124 9.62 12.15 7.13
N GLU A 125 9.39 13.16 6.31
CA GLU A 125 8.13 13.90 6.23
C GLU A 125 6.94 13.05 5.73
N VAL A 126 7.21 11.94 5.03
CA VAL A 126 6.16 11.00 4.60
C VAL A 126 5.86 10.02 5.73
N VAL A 127 6.91 9.45 6.35
CA VAL A 127 6.74 8.48 7.44
C VAL A 127 6.10 9.13 8.66
N GLU A 128 6.52 10.34 9.04
CA GLU A 128 5.93 11.08 10.15
C GLU A 128 4.45 11.39 9.91
N GLU A 129 4.07 11.86 8.71
CA GLU A 129 2.66 12.13 8.39
C GLU A 129 1.80 10.85 8.43
N ILE A 130 2.34 9.72 7.97
CA ILE A 130 1.64 8.43 8.01
C ILE A 130 1.44 7.96 9.45
N LEU A 131 2.45 8.10 10.30
CA LEU A 131 2.37 7.75 11.72
C LEU A 131 1.40 8.64 12.48
N ASP A 132 1.48 9.96 12.28
CA ASP A 132 0.58 10.92 12.93
C ASP A 132 -0.88 10.69 12.52
N ALA A 133 -1.15 10.50 11.21
CA ALA A 133 -2.46 10.13 10.72
C ALA A 133 -2.95 8.76 11.22
N GLY A 134 -2.01 7.88 11.58
CA GLY A 134 -2.24 6.50 11.97
C GLY A 134 -2.38 6.28 13.48
N GLU A 135 -2.17 7.31 14.31
CA GLU A 135 -2.04 7.16 15.76
C GLU A 135 -3.32 6.59 16.40
N GLU A 136 -4.49 7.07 15.98
CA GLU A 136 -5.81 6.57 16.44
C GLU A 136 -6.09 5.11 16.02
N TYR A 137 -5.24 4.53 15.18
CA TYR A 137 -5.38 3.20 14.61
C TYR A 137 -4.30 2.22 15.06
N ASP A 138 -3.37 2.64 15.93
CA ASP A 138 -2.13 1.90 16.25
C ASP A 138 -1.37 1.49 14.96
N PHE A 139 -1.35 2.37 13.96
CA PHE A 139 -0.75 2.09 12.65
C PHE A 139 0.77 1.95 12.76
N GLY A 140 1.29 0.86 12.22
CA GLY A 140 2.69 0.47 12.41
C GLY A 140 3.59 0.73 11.21
N LEU A 141 4.81 0.23 11.31
CA LEU A 141 5.81 0.25 10.24
C LEU A 141 6.28 -1.16 9.88
N GLU A 142 6.71 -1.31 8.64
CA GLU A 142 7.42 -2.49 8.17
C GLU A 142 8.80 -2.07 7.65
N ALA A 143 9.83 -2.83 8.06
CA ALA A 143 11.21 -2.67 7.66
C ALA A 143 11.68 -3.93 6.96
N GLY A 144 12.19 -3.79 5.74
CA GLY A 144 12.74 -4.87 4.93
C GLY A 144 14.26 -4.98 4.98
N SER A 145 14.94 -4.07 5.70
CA SER A 145 16.40 -4.00 5.80
C SER A 145 16.86 -3.38 7.12
N LYS A 146 18.14 -3.57 7.48
CA LYS A 146 18.74 -3.03 8.71
C LYS A 146 18.65 -1.49 8.78
N PRO A 147 18.94 -0.70 7.71
CA PRO A 147 18.74 0.75 7.73
C PRO A 147 17.28 1.16 7.95
N GLU A 148 16.34 0.48 7.29
CA GLU A 148 14.91 0.73 7.49
C GLU A 148 14.45 0.41 8.91
N LEU A 149 15.01 -0.63 9.54
CA LEU A 149 14.74 -0.95 10.93
C LEU A 149 15.23 0.17 11.87
N ILE A 150 16.38 0.77 11.60
CA ILE A 150 16.88 1.93 12.38
C ILE A 150 15.91 3.10 12.25
N ILE A 151 15.45 3.42 11.04
CA ILE A 151 14.44 4.46 10.79
C ILE A 151 13.16 4.15 11.58
N ALA A 152 12.68 2.91 11.50
CA ALA A 152 11.45 2.49 12.18
C ALA A 152 11.58 2.59 13.71
N LEU A 153 12.72 2.19 14.28
CA LEU A 153 12.96 2.29 15.72
C LEU A 153 13.03 3.74 16.19
N ALA A 154 13.59 4.63 15.37
CA ALA A 154 13.71 6.05 15.65
C ALA A 154 12.35 6.77 15.59
N LEU A 155 11.54 6.51 14.56
CA LEU A 155 10.29 7.26 14.31
C LEU A 155 9.05 6.65 14.97
N LEU A 156 8.99 5.33 15.21
CA LEU A 156 7.79 4.69 15.75
C LEU A 156 7.68 4.88 17.27
N GLU A 157 7.05 5.96 17.73
CA GLU A 157 6.91 6.25 19.16
C GLU A 157 5.81 5.43 19.84
N ASN A 158 4.69 5.20 19.15
CA ASN A 158 3.55 4.45 19.66
C ASN A 158 3.94 2.99 20.01
N ARG A 159 3.88 2.67 21.31
CA ARG A 159 4.28 1.35 21.84
C ARG A 159 3.28 0.25 21.55
N LYS A 160 2.04 0.58 21.18
CA LYS A 160 1.03 -0.40 20.76
C LYS A 160 1.25 -0.79 19.32
N ALA A 161 1.62 0.17 18.45
CA ALA A 161 1.82 -0.03 17.02
C ALA A 161 2.82 -1.16 16.69
N LEU A 162 2.57 -1.87 15.59
CA LEU A 162 3.42 -2.98 15.15
C LEU A 162 4.67 -2.48 14.46
N LEU A 163 5.79 -3.16 14.69
CA LEU A 163 6.98 -3.04 13.85
C LEU A 163 7.28 -4.41 13.24
N ILE A 164 7.04 -4.56 11.95
CA ILE A 164 7.24 -5.83 11.24
C ILE A 164 8.63 -5.84 10.59
N CYS A 165 9.42 -6.86 10.89
CA CYS A 165 10.77 -7.01 10.37
C CYS A 165 10.82 -8.13 9.33
N ASN A 166 10.92 -7.75 8.05
CA ASN A 166 11.08 -8.64 6.91
C ASN A 166 12.49 -8.52 6.29
N GLY A 167 12.70 -9.27 5.21
CA GLY A 167 13.94 -9.26 4.43
C GLY A 167 15.03 -10.14 5.02
N TYR A 168 16.24 -9.99 4.50
CA TYR A 168 17.41 -10.74 4.96
C TYR A 168 17.88 -10.23 6.33
N LYS A 169 18.14 -11.14 7.27
CA LYS A 169 18.49 -10.81 8.66
C LYS A 169 19.82 -11.45 9.03
N ASP A 170 20.84 -10.62 9.19
CA ASP A 170 22.08 -10.99 9.88
C ASP A 170 21.88 -10.95 11.40
N GLU A 171 22.90 -11.34 12.17
CA GLU A 171 22.82 -11.32 13.64
C GLU A 171 22.57 -9.90 14.17
N GLU A 172 23.20 -8.89 13.58
CA GLU A 172 23.03 -7.47 13.97
C GLU A 172 21.59 -6.98 13.76
N TYR A 173 20.95 -7.36 12.65
CA TYR A 173 19.54 -7.07 12.42
C TYR A 173 18.70 -7.69 13.55
N ILE A 174 18.90 -8.97 13.85
CA ILE A 174 18.13 -9.69 14.87
C ILE A 174 18.32 -9.03 16.24
N GLU A 175 19.57 -8.69 16.61
CA GLU A 175 19.87 -7.95 17.84
C GLU A 175 19.12 -6.63 17.90
N LEU A 176 19.16 -5.83 16.82
CA LEU A 176 18.48 -4.55 16.74
C LEU A 176 16.95 -4.69 16.90
N ALA A 177 16.35 -5.70 16.27
CA ALA A 177 14.93 -5.97 16.41
C ALA A 177 14.55 -6.37 17.86
N LEU A 178 15.41 -7.16 18.52
CA LEU A 178 15.25 -7.53 19.94
C LEU A 178 15.50 -6.34 20.87
N MET A 179 16.36 -5.39 20.52
CA MET A 179 16.47 -4.11 21.23
C MET A 179 15.15 -3.34 21.17
N GLY A 180 14.46 -3.34 20.02
CA GLY A 180 13.11 -2.79 19.89
C GLY A 180 12.12 -3.40 20.88
N ARG A 181 12.13 -4.74 21.03
CA ARG A 181 11.34 -5.45 22.05
C ARG A 181 11.69 -5.03 23.47
N ARG A 182 12.97 -4.91 23.79
CA ARG A 182 13.45 -4.46 25.12
C ARG A 182 13.05 -3.02 25.42
N LEU A 183 12.90 -2.18 24.39
CA LEU A 183 12.35 -0.81 24.49
C LEU A 183 10.81 -0.79 24.54
N GLY A 184 10.13 -1.94 24.65
CA GLY A 184 8.68 -2.04 24.78
C GLY A 184 7.90 -1.88 23.46
N LYS A 185 8.56 -1.82 22.30
CA LYS A 185 7.87 -1.76 21.00
C LYS A 185 7.35 -3.16 20.61
N GLN A 186 6.25 -3.24 19.86
CA GLN A 186 5.72 -4.51 19.34
C GLN A 186 6.48 -4.98 18.08
N THR A 187 7.79 -5.18 18.21
CA THR A 187 8.65 -5.63 17.11
C THR A 187 8.49 -7.13 16.86
N ILE A 188 8.06 -7.52 15.65
CA ILE A 188 7.86 -8.92 15.25
C ILE A 188 8.88 -9.26 14.17
N ILE A 189 9.71 -10.27 14.44
CA ILE A 189 10.71 -10.78 13.50
C ILE A 189 10.06 -11.85 12.64
N VAL A 190 9.85 -11.57 11.35
CA VAL A 190 9.23 -12.51 10.43
C VAL A 190 10.30 -13.45 9.86
N VAL A 191 10.21 -14.73 10.19
CA VAL A 191 11.09 -15.77 9.65
C VAL A 191 10.76 -16.00 8.19
N GLU A 192 11.74 -15.77 7.32
CA GLU A 192 11.60 -15.97 5.87
C GLU A 192 12.41 -17.15 5.35
N GLN A 193 13.38 -17.65 6.13
CA GLN A 193 14.18 -18.83 5.84
C GLN A 193 14.36 -19.65 7.11
N LEU A 194 14.35 -20.99 6.99
CA LEU A 194 14.47 -21.89 8.13
C LEU A 194 15.74 -21.64 8.95
N SER A 195 16.85 -21.26 8.31
CA SER A 195 18.13 -20.97 8.98
C SER A 195 18.08 -19.79 9.95
N GLU A 196 17.13 -18.86 9.82
CA GLU A 196 17.02 -17.69 10.69
C GLU A 196 16.59 -18.05 12.12
N ILE A 197 15.82 -19.14 12.29
CA ILE A 197 15.21 -19.46 13.59
C ILE A 197 16.24 -19.76 14.68
N ASP A 198 17.32 -20.47 14.33
CA ASP A 198 18.36 -20.86 15.28
C ASP A 198 19.13 -19.63 15.77
N ALA A 199 19.40 -18.67 14.87
CA ALA A 199 20.02 -17.40 15.21
C ALA A 199 19.11 -16.57 16.13
N ILE A 200 17.81 -16.46 15.82
CA ILE A 200 16.83 -15.75 16.66
C ILE A 200 16.79 -16.34 18.06
N ILE A 201 16.68 -17.66 18.21
CA ILE A 201 16.65 -18.33 19.53
C ILE A 201 17.94 -18.07 20.32
N ARG A 202 19.10 -18.24 19.67
CA ARG A 202 20.42 -18.04 20.31
C ARG A 202 20.58 -16.60 20.81
N ILE A 203 20.30 -15.62 19.96
CA ILE A 203 20.48 -14.20 20.27
C ILE A 203 19.47 -13.75 21.33
N ALA A 204 18.20 -14.16 21.21
CA ALA A 204 17.17 -13.88 22.20
C ALA A 204 17.55 -14.38 23.60
N ARG A 205 18.09 -15.60 23.71
CA ARG A 205 18.60 -16.15 24.98
C ARG A 205 19.77 -15.35 25.52
N ARG A 206 20.76 -15.04 24.68
CA ARG A 206 21.93 -14.24 25.06
C ARG A 206 21.53 -12.86 25.57
N MET A 207 20.52 -12.23 24.97
CA MET A 207 20.03 -10.91 25.36
C MET A 207 19.00 -10.94 26.51
N GLY A 208 18.50 -12.11 26.89
CA GLY A 208 17.43 -12.25 27.89
C GLY A 208 16.10 -11.62 27.45
N VAL A 209 15.81 -11.56 26.15
CA VAL A 209 14.61 -10.92 25.59
C VAL A 209 13.71 -11.99 24.96
N GLN A 210 12.43 -12.02 25.32
CA GLN A 210 11.47 -12.89 24.64
C GLN A 210 11.12 -12.31 23.26
N PRO A 211 11.41 -13.03 22.15
CA PRO A 211 11.12 -12.55 20.82
C PRO A 211 9.61 -12.62 20.54
N HIS A 212 9.12 -11.72 19.68
CA HIS A 212 7.89 -11.98 18.93
C HIS A 212 8.28 -12.40 17.52
N ILE A 213 7.73 -13.52 17.07
CA ILE A 213 8.09 -14.18 15.83
C ILE A 213 6.86 -14.27 14.93
N GLY A 214 7.06 -13.92 13.66
CA GLY A 214 6.12 -14.21 12.58
C GLY A 214 6.69 -15.25 11.63
N LEU A 215 5.85 -15.92 10.85
CA LEU A 215 6.28 -16.85 9.81
C LEU A 215 5.78 -16.37 8.46
N ARG A 216 6.68 -16.20 7.49
CA ARG A 216 6.28 -15.93 6.12
C ARG A 216 5.96 -17.26 5.41
N VAL A 217 4.74 -17.40 4.92
CA VAL A 217 4.28 -18.61 4.22
C VAL A 217 4.53 -18.48 2.73
N LYS A 218 5.06 -19.53 2.10
CA LYS A 218 5.04 -19.65 0.63
C LYS A 218 3.63 -19.99 0.17
N LEU A 219 3.04 -19.12 -0.65
CA LEU A 219 1.78 -19.41 -1.30
C LEU A 219 2.00 -20.40 -2.42
N THR A 220 1.16 -21.43 -2.51
CA THR A 220 1.13 -22.38 -3.64
C THR A 220 0.46 -21.78 -4.88
N THR A 221 -0.29 -20.70 -4.71
CA THR A 221 -0.89 -19.93 -5.80
C THR A 221 0.17 -19.04 -6.45
N ALA A 222 0.45 -19.27 -7.74
CA ALA A 222 1.34 -18.42 -8.53
C ALA A 222 0.77 -17.00 -8.63
N GLY A 223 1.62 -15.98 -8.44
CA GLY A 223 1.23 -14.59 -8.72
C GLY A 223 1.03 -14.38 -10.22
N GLU A 224 0.04 -13.56 -10.59
CA GLU A 224 -0.17 -13.12 -11.98
C GLU A 224 0.54 -11.77 -12.22
N GLY A 225 1.24 -11.62 -13.34
CA GLY A 225 1.84 -10.35 -13.79
C GLY A 225 3.38 -10.31 -13.83
N LYS A 226 3.95 -9.11 -14.03
CA LYS A 226 5.42 -8.87 -14.17
C LYS A 226 6.27 -9.26 -12.95
N TRP A 227 5.65 -9.69 -11.85
CA TRP A 227 6.28 -10.02 -10.57
C TRP A 227 6.02 -11.46 -10.11
N ALA A 228 5.53 -12.33 -11.01
CA ALA A 228 5.25 -13.73 -10.73
C ALA A 228 6.42 -14.46 -10.03
N ASP A 229 7.67 -14.18 -10.44
CA ASP A 229 8.90 -14.80 -9.90
C ASP A 229 9.19 -14.48 -8.43
N SER A 230 8.55 -13.43 -7.87
CA SER A 230 8.69 -13.05 -6.45
C SER A 230 7.66 -13.72 -5.54
N THR A 231 6.78 -14.56 -6.11
CA THR A 231 5.67 -15.24 -5.45
C THR A 231 5.57 -16.70 -5.92
N GLY A 232 4.78 -17.53 -5.24
CA GLY A 232 4.67 -18.96 -5.58
C GLY A 232 5.79 -19.82 -4.97
N GLU A 233 5.84 -21.09 -5.37
CA GLU A 233 6.75 -22.12 -4.83
C GLU A 233 8.25 -21.77 -5.05
N ASN A 234 8.55 -21.09 -6.17
CA ASN A 234 9.89 -20.63 -6.55
C ASN A 234 10.32 -19.30 -5.89
N ALA A 235 9.50 -18.72 -5.01
CA ALA A 235 9.86 -17.49 -4.32
C ALA A 235 11.13 -17.68 -3.47
N LYS A 236 12.02 -16.67 -3.52
CA LYS A 236 13.27 -16.61 -2.73
C LYS A 236 13.03 -16.58 -1.22
N PHE A 237 11.85 -16.16 -0.79
CA PHE A 237 11.50 -15.94 0.61
C PHE A 237 10.20 -16.66 0.97
N GLY A 238 10.12 -17.11 2.22
CA GLY A 238 8.97 -17.80 2.78
C GLY A 238 9.27 -19.27 3.03
N LEU A 239 8.50 -19.84 3.95
CA LEU A 239 8.60 -21.20 4.42
C LEU A 239 7.53 -22.06 3.76
N THR A 240 7.92 -23.26 3.37
CA THR A 240 7.02 -24.37 3.04
C THR A 240 6.30 -24.88 4.30
N ALA A 241 5.25 -25.67 4.12
CA ALA A 241 4.50 -26.25 5.25
C ALA A 241 5.40 -27.11 6.17
N SER A 242 6.33 -27.89 5.60
CA SER A 242 7.28 -28.70 6.38
C SER A 242 8.25 -27.83 7.18
N GLU A 243 8.77 -26.75 6.59
CA GLU A 243 9.64 -25.80 7.29
C GLU A 243 8.90 -25.06 8.42
N ILE A 244 7.61 -24.74 8.25
CA ILE A 244 6.78 -24.15 9.32
C ILE A 244 6.65 -25.11 10.51
N VAL A 245 6.39 -26.39 10.26
CA VAL A 245 6.33 -27.42 11.31
C VAL A 245 7.68 -27.55 12.01
N GLU A 246 8.78 -27.54 11.26
CA GLU A 246 10.14 -27.59 11.80
C GLU A 246 10.43 -26.36 12.71
N VAL A 247 10.05 -25.15 12.29
CA VAL A 247 10.17 -23.94 13.12
C VAL A 247 9.37 -24.09 14.41
N ALA A 248 8.14 -24.58 14.36
CA ALA A 248 7.30 -24.80 15.54
C ALA A 248 7.93 -25.82 16.51
N GLN A 249 8.51 -26.91 15.98
CA GLN A 249 9.21 -27.90 16.79
C GLN A 249 10.46 -27.33 17.47
N ARG A 250 11.26 -26.53 16.74
CA ARG A 250 12.45 -25.86 17.28
C ARG A 250 12.10 -24.87 18.38
N LEU A 251 11.06 -24.06 18.19
CA LEU A 251 10.55 -23.16 19.23
C LEU A 251 10.06 -23.92 20.46
N THR A 252 9.37 -25.05 20.27
CA THR A 252 8.92 -25.91 21.38
C THR A 252 10.09 -26.48 22.17
N LYS A 253 11.09 -27.07 21.48
CA LYS A 253 12.34 -27.56 22.10
C LYS A 253 13.08 -26.43 22.83
N ALA A 254 13.04 -25.23 22.29
CA ALA A 254 13.65 -24.05 22.89
C ALA A 254 12.86 -23.46 24.07
N LYS A 255 11.67 -23.99 24.41
CA LYS A 255 10.71 -23.46 25.39
C LYS A 255 10.23 -22.04 25.04
N MET A 256 10.05 -21.76 23.75
CA MET A 256 9.67 -20.45 23.18
C MET A 256 8.38 -20.53 22.33
N LYS A 257 7.48 -21.49 22.59
CA LYS A 257 6.23 -21.66 21.82
C LYS A 257 5.37 -20.38 21.77
N ASP A 258 5.34 -19.61 22.86
CA ASP A 258 4.54 -18.39 22.98
C ASP A 258 5.15 -17.18 22.25
N ALA A 259 6.31 -17.36 21.61
CA ALA A 259 6.94 -16.35 20.78
C ALA A 259 6.25 -16.21 19.41
N LEU A 260 5.61 -17.26 18.91
CA LEU A 260 4.94 -17.24 17.61
C LEU A 260 3.62 -16.45 17.70
N ARG A 261 3.50 -15.37 16.90
CA ARG A 261 2.38 -14.41 17.00
C ARG A 261 1.76 -14.00 15.66
N LEU A 262 2.41 -14.29 14.54
CA LEU A 262 2.01 -13.73 13.24
C LEU A 262 2.23 -14.72 12.09
N VAL A 263 1.26 -14.78 11.18
CA VAL A 263 1.39 -15.44 9.87
C VAL A 263 1.43 -14.33 8.82
N HIS A 264 2.42 -14.38 7.93
CA HIS A 264 2.66 -13.36 6.91
C HIS A 264 2.68 -14.00 5.53
N PHE A 265 2.16 -13.31 4.53
CA PHE A 265 2.36 -13.65 3.12
C PHE A 265 2.38 -12.38 2.29
N HIS A 266 2.98 -12.44 1.11
CA HIS A 266 3.07 -11.32 0.20
C HIS A 266 2.76 -11.78 -1.23
N ILE A 267 1.77 -11.15 -1.87
CA ILE A 267 1.28 -11.49 -3.22
C ILE A 267 2.01 -10.65 -4.29
N GLY A 268 2.92 -9.76 -3.89
CA GLY A 268 3.58 -8.82 -4.78
C GLY A 268 2.92 -7.43 -4.77
N SER A 269 3.46 -6.52 -5.58
CA SER A 269 2.97 -5.15 -5.70
C SER A 269 2.05 -5.00 -6.91
N GLN A 270 1.10 -4.06 -6.83
CA GLN A 270 0.17 -3.72 -7.91
C GLN A 270 -0.62 -4.94 -8.44
N VAL A 271 -1.32 -5.65 -7.55
CA VAL A 271 -2.15 -6.81 -7.92
C VAL A 271 -3.39 -6.31 -8.67
N PRO A 272 -3.53 -6.54 -9.99
CA PRO A 272 -4.62 -5.95 -10.78
C PRO A 272 -5.94 -6.71 -10.61
N ASN A 273 -5.87 -7.97 -10.19
CA ASN A 273 -7.01 -8.88 -10.12
C ASN A 273 -7.39 -9.18 -8.66
N ILE A 274 -8.60 -8.77 -8.27
CA ILE A 274 -9.14 -9.05 -6.93
C ILE A 274 -9.27 -10.55 -6.64
N GLY A 275 -9.45 -11.39 -7.66
CA GLY A 275 -9.50 -12.84 -7.53
C GLY A 275 -8.21 -13.43 -6.96
N THR A 276 -7.06 -12.85 -7.29
CA THR A 276 -5.75 -13.26 -6.75
C THR A 276 -5.66 -12.99 -5.25
N ILE A 277 -6.15 -11.82 -4.80
CA ILE A 277 -6.21 -11.48 -3.38
C ILE A 277 -7.12 -12.45 -2.63
N LYS A 278 -8.33 -12.72 -3.17
CA LYS A 278 -9.28 -13.67 -2.55
C LYS A 278 -8.68 -15.07 -2.39
N LYS A 279 -8.04 -15.61 -3.44
CA LYS A 279 -7.38 -16.92 -3.40
C LYS A 279 -6.26 -16.95 -2.35
N ALA A 280 -5.41 -15.93 -2.35
CA ALA A 280 -4.27 -15.84 -1.42
C ALA A 280 -4.68 -15.70 0.04
N VAL A 281 -5.83 -15.07 0.35
CA VAL A 281 -6.35 -15.00 1.72
C VAL A 281 -7.00 -16.33 2.14
N ALA A 282 -7.66 -17.03 1.22
CA ALA A 282 -8.31 -18.31 1.51
C ALA A 282 -7.30 -19.44 1.80
N THR A 283 -6.20 -19.55 1.03
CA THR A 283 -5.26 -20.68 1.13
C THR A 283 -4.60 -20.84 2.52
N PRO A 284 -4.07 -19.78 3.17
CA PRO A 284 -3.54 -19.88 4.52
C PRO A 284 -4.60 -20.16 5.58
N ALA A 285 -5.87 -19.84 5.30
CA ALA A 285 -6.98 -20.07 6.22
C ALA A 285 -7.52 -21.51 6.19
N THR A 286 -7.22 -22.30 5.14
CA THR A 286 -7.83 -23.62 4.90
C THR A 286 -6.87 -24.81 5.02
N SER A 287 -5.71 -24.68 5.69
CA SER A 287 -4.87 -25.84 5.99
C SER A 287 -5.45 -26.68 7.13
N SER A 288 -6.58 -27.35 6.86
CA SER A 288 -7.05 -28.48 7.65
C SER A 288 -6.19 -29.71 7.32
N PRO A 289 -5.79 -30.52 8.30
CA PRO A 289 -5.04 -31.74 8.02
C PRO A 289 -5.95 -32.76 7.37
N THR A 290 -5.61 -33.22 6.16
CA THR A 290 -5.96 -34.56 5.70
C THR A 290 -5.00 -35.57 6.29
#